data_AF-A0A351V7U1-F1
#
_entry.id   AF-A0A351V7U1-F1
#
_cell.length_a   1.000
_cell.length_b   1.000
_cell.length_c   1.000
_cell.angle_alpha   90.00
_cell.angle_beta   90.00
_cell.angle_gamma   90.00
#
_symmetry.space_group_name_H-M   'P 1'
#
loop_
_entity.id
_entity.type
_entity.pdbx_description
1 polymer ?
#
loop_
_entity_poly.entity_id
_entity_poly.type
_entity_poly.pdbx_seq_one_letter_code
_entity_poly.pdbx_strand_id
1 'polypeptide(L)'
;MKKADIGVALYILAAFMMLIINVPNWLLDILLAFNISVAFTVLFGCMFAKEVLDMSFFPTVLLFTTIFRIALNVSSTKLILTTGDPGNVVATFGSYVGGNDLIVGGIVFIILILIQFLVINKGSERVAEVTARFTLDAMP
;
A
#
# COMPACT_ATOMS: atom_id res chain seq x y z
N MET A 1 -18.88 -18.63 15.87
CA MET A 1 -18.02 -17.90 14.92
C MET A 1 -16.60 -18.38 15.11
N LYS A 2 -15.90 -18.77 14.04
CA LYS A 2 -14.51 -19.25 14.17
C LYS A 2 -13.67 -18.07 14.67
N LYS A 3 -12.71 -18.30 15.58
CA LYS A 3 -11.87 -17.23 16.17
C LYS A 3 -11.19 -16.36 15.08
N ALA A 4 -10.93 -16.94 13.91
CA ALA A 4 -10.42 -16.24 12.73
C ALA A 4 -11.40 -15.16 12.22
N ASP A 5 -12.69 -15.46 12.10
CA ASP A 5 -13.71 -14.53 11.60
C ASP A 5 -13.82 -13.28 12.48
N ILE A 6 -13.69 -13.46 13.80
CA ILE A 6 -13.69 -12.36 14.78
C ILE A 6 -12.45 -11.47 14.59
N GLY A 7 -11.27 -12.06 14.36
CA GLY A 7 -10.04 -11.32 14.12
C GLY A 7 -10.12 -10.47 12.84
N VAL A 8 -10.66 -11.02 11.76
CA VAL A 8 -10.86 -10.29 10.50
C VAL A 8 -11.87 -9.15 10.68
N ALA A 9 -13.00 -9.41 11.34
CA ALA A 9 -14.01 -8.38 11.60
C ALA A 9 -13.46 -7.23 12.46
N LEU A 10 -12.68 -7.55 13.50
CA LEU A 10 -12.07 -6.55 14.38
C LEU A 10 -11.02 -5.72 13.66
N TYR A 11 -10.24 -6.34 12.77
CA TYR A 11 -9.29 -5.63 11.90
C TYR A 11 -9.98 -4.62 10.99
N ILE A 12 -11.05 -5.05 10.30
CA ILE A 12 -11.82 -4.18 9.42
C ILE A 12 -12.43 -3.04 10.24
N LEU A 13 -13.02 -3.34 11.39
CA LEU A 13 -13.58 -2.33 12.29
C LEU A 13 -12.53 -1.32 12.74
N ALA A 14 -11.32 -1.76 13.08
CA ALA A 14 -10.21 -0.88 13.45
C ALA A 14 -9.80 0.04 12.30
N ALA A 15 -9.72 -0.49 11.07
CA ALA A 15 -9.44 0.31 9.88
C ALA A 15 -10.52 1.38 9.63
N PHE A 16 -11.80 1.04 9.79
CA PHE A 16 -12.90 2.02 9.71
C PHE A 16 -12.86 3.04 10.85
N MET A 17 -12.54 2.62 12.08
CA MET A 17 -12.39 3.53 13.21
C MET A 17 -11.27 4.55 13.00
N MET A 18 -10.15 4.15 12.37
CA MET A 18 -9.08 5.07 11.98
C MET A 18 -9.54 6.13 10.97
N LEU A 19 -10.54 5.85 10.12
CA LEU A 19 -11.10 6.86 9.21
C LEU A 19 -11.89 7.94 9.97
N ILE A 20 -12.61 7.53 11.01
CA ILE A 20 -13.51 8.42 11.77
C ILE A 20 -12.74 9.19 12.85
N ILE A 21 -11.87 8.51 13.59
CA ILE A 21 -11.15 9.05 14.74
C ILE A 21 -9.80 9.61 14.31
N ASN A 22 -9.37 10.73 14.89
CA ASN A 22 -8.01 11.24 14.66
C ASN A 22 -6.97 10.35 15.35
N VAL A 23 -6.09 9.76 14.56
CA VAL A 23 -4.95 8.97 15.05
C VAL A 23 -3.85 9.93 15.51
N PRO A 24 -3.24 9.73 16.70
CA PRO A 24 -2.13 10.56 17.13
C PRO A 24 -0.89 10.37 16.26
N ASN A 25 -0.09 11.43 16.10
CA ASN A 25 1.11 11.48 15.24
C ASN A 25 2.10 10.32 15.48
N TRP A 26 2.44 10.01 16.74
CA TRP A 26 3.38 8.94 17.08
C TRP A 26 2.88 7.54 16.65
N LEU A 27 1.58 7.29 16.77
CA LEU A 27 0.98 6.02 16.38
C LEU A 27 0.95 5.88 14.86
N LEU A 28 0.68 6.99 14.17
CA LEU A 28 0.70 7.05 12.71
C LEU A 28 2.10 6.72 12.15
N ASP A 29 3.16 7.26 12.77
CA ASP A 29 4.54 6.96 12.38
C ASP A 29 4.87 5.46 12.52
N ILE A 30 4.48 4.84 13.64
CA ILE A 30 4.68 3.40 13.87
C ILE A 30 3.93 2.57 12.84
N LEU A 31 2.66 2.93 12.56
CA LEU A 31 1.83 2.19 11.62
C LEU A 31 2.32 2.35 10.18
N LEU A 32 2.84 3.52 9.79
CA LEU A 32 3.48 3.73 8.50
C LEU A 32 4.76 2.90 8.36
N ALA A 33 5.62 2.89 9.38
CA ALA A 33 6.81 2.06 9.40
C ALA A 33 6.45 0.57 9.24
N PHE A 34 5.44 0.12 10.00
CA PHE A 34 4.91 -1.24 9.88
C PHE A 34 4.35 -1.53 8.48
N ASN A 35 3.62 -0.59 7.87
CA ASN A 35 3.10 -0.72 6.50
C ASN A 35 4.24 -0.97 5.49
N ILE A 36 5.32 -0.19 5.60
CA ILE A 36 6.50 -0.32 4.74
C ILE A 36 7.18 -1.68 4.97
N SER A 37 7.35 -2.10 6.22
CA SER A 37 7.92 -3.43 6.55
C SER A 37 7.09 -4.58 5.96
N VAL A 38 5.77 -4.51 6.04
CA VAL A 38 4.87 -5.51 5.44
C VAL A 38 4.97 -5.46 3.92
N ALA A 39 5.02 -4.28 3.30
CA ALA A 39 5.18 -4.14 1.85
C ALA A 39 6.49 -4.78 1.35
N PHE A 40 7.61 -4.59 2.07
CA PHE A 40 8.86 -5.28 1.75
C PHE A 40 8.77 -6.79 1.96
N THR A 41 8.09 -7.25 3.01
CA THR A 41 7.88 -8.69 3.26
C THR A 41 7.12 -9.33 2.10
N VAL A 42 6.07 -8.66 1.60
CA VAL A 42 5.30 -9.10 0.43
C VAL A 42 6.15 -9.09 -0.83
N LEU A 43 6.94 -8.02 -1.05
CA LEU A 43 7.85 -7.91 -2.19
C LEU A 43 8.86 -9.07 -2.23
N PHE A 44 9.54 -9.33 -1.11
CA PHE A 44 10.49 -10.44 -1.02
C PHE A 44 9.79 -11.80 -1.14
N GLY A 45 8.58 -11.94 -0.58
CA GLY A 45 7.75 -13.12 -0.75
C GLY A 45 7.48 -13.42 -2.22
N CYS A 46 7.10 -12.42 -3.02
CA CYS A 46 6.94 -12.57 -4.46
C CYS A 46 8.25 -12.93 -5.18
N MET A 47 9.33 -12.24 -4.83
CA MET A 47 10.60 -12.35 -5.55
C MET A 47 11.27 -13.73 -5.36
N PHE A 48 11.02 -14.38 -4.21
CA PHE A 48 11.59 -15.68 -3.86
C PHE A 48 10.60 -16.84 -3.94
N ALA A 49 9.35 -16.61 -4.36
CA ALA A 49 8.36 -17.68 -4.54
C ALA A 49 8.81 -18.64 -5.64
N LYS A 50 8.84 -19.94 -5.33
CA LYS A 50 9.27 -20.99 -6.27
C LYS A 50 8.11 -21.74 -6.90
N GLU A 51 6.99 -21.86 -6.20
CA GLU A 51 5.82 -22.60 -6.66
C GLU A 51 4.56 -21.73 -6.68
N VAL A 52 3.65 -22.01 -7.63
CA VAL A 52 2.38 -21.28 -7.78
C VAL A 52 1.48 -21.45 -6.55
N LEU A 53 1.61 -22.57 -5.83
CA LEU A 53 0.82 -22.84 -4.64
C LEU A 53 1.17 -21.88 -3.47
N ASP A 54 2.41 -21.36 -3.43
CA ASP A 54 2.84 -20.37 -2.43
C ASP A 54 2.13 -19.02 -2.62
N MET A 55 1.64 -18.74 -3.84
CA MET A 55 0.84 -17.56 -4.14
C MET A 55 -0.63 -17.68 -3.68
N SER A 56 -1.09 -18.83 -3.17
CA SER A 56 -2.51 -19.01 -2.77
C SER A 56 -2.93 -18.09 -1.61
N PHE A 57 -2.01 -17.70 -0.73
CA PHE A 57 -2.28 -16.75 0.37
C PHE A 57 -2.15 -15.28 -0.06
N PHE A 58 -1.57 -15.03 -1.24
CA PHE A 58 -1.27 -13.70 -1.74
C PHE A 58 -2.49 -12.79 -1.89
N PRO A 59 -3.64 -13.24 -2.45
CA PRO A 59 -4.83 -12.40 -2.57
C PRO A 59 -5.34 -11.94 -1.20
N THR A 60 -5.29 -12.80 -0.19
CA THR A 60 -5.70 -12.45 1.17
C THR A 60 -4.78 -11.40 1.76
N VAL A 61 -3.45 -11.57 1.68
CA VAL A 61 -2.49 -10.57 2.17
C VAL A 61 -2.67 -9.22 1.48
N LEU A 62 -2.87 -9.22 0.16
CA LEU A 62 -3.14 -8.01 -0.59
C LEU A 62 -4.42 -7.31 -0.12
N LEU A 63 -5.48 -8.05 0.18
CA LEU A 63 -6.72 -7.47 0.71
C LEU A 63 -6.48 -6.75 2.05
N PHE A 64 -5.81 -7.43 3.00
CA PHE A 64 -5.49 -6.83 4.30
C PHE A 64 -4.60 -5.60 4.16
N THR A 65 -3.49 -5.72 3.43
CA THR A 65 -2.53 -4.62 3.25
C THR A 65 -3.12 -3.43 2.51
N THR A 66 -4.04 -3.66 1.56
CA THR A 66 -4.75 -2.59 0.85
C THR A 66 -5.68 -1.82 1.80
N ILE A 67 -6.48 -2.52 2.61
CA ILE A 67 -7.34 -1.87 3.61
C ILE A 67 -6.51 -1.06 4.60
N PHE A 68 -5.38 -1.62 5.04
CA PHE A 68 -4.45 -0.92 5.95
C PHE A 68 -3.92 0.36 5.30
N ARG A 69 -3.46 0.26 4.04
CA ARG A 69 -2.96 1.40 3.28
C ARG A 69 -4.02 2.49 3.16
N ILE A 70 -5.26 2.14 2.84
CA ILE A 70 -6.34 3.12 2.71
C ILE A 70 -6.57 3.83 4.06
N ALA A 71 -6.67 3.08 5.16
CA ALA A 71 -6.86 3.64 6.49
C ALA A 71 -5.73 4.62 6.88
N LEU A 72 -4.47 4.26 6.61
CA LEU A 72 -3.32 5.11 6.92
C LEU A 72 -3.24 6.36 6.05
N ASN A 73 -3.51 6.25 4.75
CA ASN A 73 -3.46 7.42 3.84
C ASN A 73 -4.56 8.43 4.16
N VAL A 74 -5.77 7.97 4.51
CA VAL A 74 -6.83 8.89 4.94
C VAL A 74 -6.49 9.51 6.30
N SER A 75 -5.99 8.71 7.25
CA SER A 75 -5.60 9.20 8.57
C SER A 75 -4.48 10.24 8.50
N SER A 76 -3.45 10.00 7.68
CA SER A 76 -2.33 10.94 7.49
C SER A 76 -2.80 12.22 6.83
N THR A 77 -3.60 12.13 5.77
CA THR A 77 -4.16 13.31 5.09
C THR A 77 -5.01 14.13 6.05
N LYS A 78 -5.86 13.49 6.85
CA LYS A 78 -6.69 14.17 7.85
C LYS A 78 -5.84 14.86 8.92
N LEU A 79 -4.80 14.20 9.41
CA LEU A 79 -3.90 14.74 10.42
C LEU A 79 -3.14 15.97 9.89
N ILE A 80 -2.65 15.90 8.64
CA ILE A 80 -2.02 17.02 7.92
C ILE A 80 -2.99 18.20 7.83
N LEU A 81 -4.24 17.96 7.41
CA LEU A 81 -5.23 19.03 7.20
C LEU A 81 -5.79 19.63 8.50
N THR A 82 -5.83 18.85 9.59
CA THR A 82 -6.45 19.29 10.85
C THR A 82 -5.44 19.92 11.81
N THR A 83 -4.27 19.29 11.95
CA THR A 83 -3.28 19.66 12.98
C THR A 83 -2.05 20.35 12.37
N GLY A 84 -1.80 20.18 11.07
CA GLY A 84 -0.59 20.68 10.42
C GLY A 84 0.69 19.94 10.79
N ASP A 85 0.60 18.92 11.66
CA ASP A 85 1.71 18.04 12.05
C ASP A 85 1.48 16.62 11.46
N PRO A 86 2.14 16.27 10.34
CA PRO A 86 1.95 14.99 9.65
C PRO A 86 2.49 13.76 10.40
N GLY A 87 3.25 13.96 11.49
CA GLY A 87 4.17 12.95 12.03
C GLY A 87 5.56 13.02 11.38
N ASN A 88 6.54 12.41 12.05
CA ASN A 88 7.95 12.51 11.65
C ASN A 88 8.23 11.77 10.36
N VAL A 89 7.58 10.63 10.11
CA VAL A 89 7.80 9.83 8.91
C VAL A 89 7.36 10.62 7.69
N VAL A 90 6.13 11.14 7.70
CA VAL A 90 5.59 11.89 6.55
C VAL A 90 6.35 13.20 6.34
N ALA A 91 6.68 13.93 7.40
CA ALA A 91 7.45 15.17 7.29
C ALA A 91 8.84 14.94 6.68
N THR A 92 9.56 13.90 7.15
CA THR A 92 10.89 13.55 6.65
C THR A 92 10.86 13.08 5.20
N PHE A 93 9.88 12.23 4.84
CA PHE A 93 9.72 11.81 3.45
C PHE A 93 9.36 12.98 2.54
N GLY A 94 8.50 13.90 2.99
CA GLY A 94 8.15 15.10 2.23
C GLY A 94 9.34 16.00 1.96
N SER A 95 10.16 16.29 2.98
CA SER A 95 11.37 17.12 2.81
C SER A 95 12.43 16.43 1.96
N TYR A 96 12.56 15.09 2.06
CA TYR A 96 13.51 14.32 1.27
C TYR A 96 13.12 14.25 -0.22
N VAL A 97 11.84 14.04 -0.52
CA VAL A 97 11.34 13.92 -1.89
C VAL A 97 11.24 15.29 -2.58
N GLY A 98 10.78 16.31 -1.87
CA GLY A 98 10.60 17.66 -2.41
C GLY A 98 11.85 18.56 -2.31
N GLY A 99 12.88 18.17 -1.56
CA GLY A 99 14.10 18.96 -1.40
C GLY A 99 13.88 20.35 -0.78
N ASN A 100 12.84 20.50 0.05
CA ASN A 100 12.32 21.78 0.58
C ASN A 100 11.76 22.76 -0.48
N ASP A 101 11.57 22.33 -1.72
CA ASP A 101 10.96 23.13 -2.79
C ASP A 101 9.62 22.53 -3.23
N LEU A 102 8.55 23.33 -3.15
CA LEU A 102 7.20 22.89 -3.50
C LEU A 102 7.05 22.56 -4.99
N ILE A 103 7.77 23.27 -5.87
CA ILE A 103 7.76 23.05 -7.32
C ILE A 103 8.42 21.71 -7.63
N VAL A 104 9.60 21.45 -7.03
CA VAL A 104 10.30 20.16 -7.18
C VAL A 104 9.42 19.02 -6.67
N GLY A 105 8.81 19.18 -5.49
CA GLY A 105 7.88 18.20 -4.94
C GLY A 105 6.68 17.93 -5.87
N GLY A 106 6.09 18.98 -6.45
CA GLY A 106 5.00 18.86 -7.41
C GLY A 106 5.38 18.10 -8.68
N ILE A 107 6.57 18.38 -9.24
CA ILE A 107 7.10 17.67 -10.41
C ILE A 107 7.32 16.19 -10.08
N VAL A 108 7.96 15.88 -8.96
CA VAL A 108 8.20 14.49 -8.53
C VAL A 108 6.88 13.76 -8.31
N PHE A 109 5.89 14.40 -7.69
CA PHE A 109 4.56 13.83 -7.51
C PHE A 109 3.89 13.45 -8.84
N ILE A 110 3.96 14.32 -9.85
CA ILE A 110 3.44 14.04 -11.20
C ILE A 110 4.17 12.83 -11.81
N ILE A 111 5.49 12.78 -11.70
CA ILE A 111 6.29 11.65 -12.20
C ILE A 111 5.85 10.34 -11.53
N LEU A 112 5.68 10.34 -10.21
CA LEU A 112 5.24 9.16 -9.45
C LEU A 112 3.84 8.70 -9.87
N ILE A 113 2.89 9.63 -10.09
CA ILE A 113 1.57 9.31 -10.62
C ILE A 113 1.66 8.67 -12.00
N LEU A 114 2.47 9.24 -12.90
CA LEU A 114 2.64 8.70 -14.25
C LEU A 114 3.24 7.30 -14.23
N ILE A 115 4.25 7.06 -13.39
CA ILE A 115 4.83 5.72 -13.20
C ILE A 115 3.76 4.75 -12.68
N GLN A 116 2.98 5.14 -11.67
CA GLN A 116 1.95 4.27 -11.09
C GLN A 116 0.88 3.85 -12.10
N PHE A 117 0.34 4.79 -12.88
CA PHE A 117 -0.75 4.49 -13.82
C PHE A 117 -0.28 3.95 -15.17
N LEU A 118 0.76 4.54 -15.77
CA LEU A 118 1.18 4.19 -17.13
C LEU A 118 2.20 3.06 -17.18
N VAL A 119 3.11 2.98 -16.20
CA VAL A 119 4.17 1.97 -16.23
C VAL A 119 3.74 0.74 -15.45
N ILE A 120 3.34 0.91 -14.18
CA ILE A 120 3.01 -0.22 -13.31
C ILE A 120 1.68 -0.85 -13.73
N ASN A 121 0.57 -0.10 -13.69
CA ASN A 121 -0.75 -0.69 -13.97
C ASN A 121 -0.87 -1.21 -15.41
N LYS A 122 -0.58 -0.38 -16.43
CA LYS A 122 -0.66 -0.82 -17.84
C LYS A 122 0.43 -1.84 -18.22
N GLY A 123 1.61 -1.76 -17.61
CA GLY A 123 2.66 -2.75 -17.83
C GLY A 123 2.25 -4.12 -17.32
N SER A 124 1.69 -4.19 -16.11
CA SER A 124 1.17 -5.43 -15.53
C SER A 124 0.02 -6.02 -16.35
N GLU A 125 -0.89 -5.20 -16.87
CA GLU A 125 -2.00 -5.64 -17.73
C GLU A 125 -1.51 -6.35 -18.99
N ARG A 126 -0.54 -5.76 -19.70
CA ARG A 126 0.05 -6.35 -20.92
C ARG A 126 0.79 -7.65 -20.64
N VAL A 127 1.55 -7.72 -19.55
CA VAL A 127 2.23 -8.95 -19.16
C VAL A 127 1.22 -10.06 -18.86
N ALA A 128 0.14 -9.75 -18.14
CA ALA A 128 -0.91 -10.71 -17.83
C ALA A 128 -1.63 -11.22 -19.10
N GLU A 129 -1.93 -10.34 -20.05
CA GLU A 129 -2.53 -10.71 -21.35
C GLU A 129 -1.66 -11.71 -22.12
N VAL A 130 -0.37 -11.41 -22.22
CA VAL A 130 0.59 -12.25 -22.96
C VAL A 130 0.78 -13.60 -22.26
N THR A 131 0.89 -13.63 -20.93
CA THR A 131 0.99 -14.89 -20.17
C THR A 131 -0.28 -15.73 -20.34
N ALA A 132 -1.47 -15.12 -20.31
CA ALA A 132 -2.72 -15.83 -20.51
C ALA A 132 -2.80 -16.43 -21.92
N ARG A 133 -2.38 -15.67 -22.94
CA ARG A 133 -2.33 -16.15 -24.33
C ARG A 133 -1.35 -17.30 -24.50
N PHE A 134 -0.14 -17.20 -23.97
CA PHE A 134 0.84 -18.30 -24.04
C PHE A 134 0.42 -19.54 -23.25
N THR A 135 -0.33 -19.36 -22.17
CA THR A 135 -0.92 -20.49 -21.43
C THR A 135 -2.03 -21.16 -22.25
N LEU A 136 -2.85 -20.39 -22.97
CA LEU A 136 -3.91 -20.90 -23.85
C LEU A 136 -3.34 -21.58 -25.10
N ASP A 137 -2.34 -20.98 -25.75
CA ASP A 137 -1.67 -21.53 -26.94
C ASP A 137 -0.89 -22.82 -26.62
N ALA A 138 -0.59 -23.08 -25.34
CA ALA A 138 0.07 -24.29 -24.86
C ALA A 138 -0.89 -25.43 -24.44
N MET A 139 -2.22 -25.22 -24.52
CA MET A 139 -3.20 -26.28 -24.24
C MET A 139 -3.30 -27.25 -25.44
N PRO A 140 -3.35 -28.57 -25.20
CA PRO A 140 -3.42 -29.60 -26.24
C PRO A 140 -4.78 -29.66 -26.97
#